data_AF-A0A966UPP3-F1
#
_entry.id   AF-A0A966UPP3-F1
#
_cell.length_a   1.000
_cell.length_b   1.000
_cell.length_c   1.000
_cell.angle_alpha   90.00
_cell.angle_beta   90.00
_cell.angle_gamma   90.00
#
_symmetry.space_group_name_H-M   'P 1'
#
loop_
_entity.id
_entity.type
_entity.pdbx_description
1 polymer ?
#
loop_
_entity_poly.entity_id
_entity_poly.type
_entity_poly.pdbx_seq_one_letter_code
_entity_poly.pdbx_strand_id
1 'polypeptide(L)'
;MSKPDDKKLKEIAQKVIREAGLADDERFGSVIAILMMISIILTVIRVLQECNKTKISQLSNAQDRFAIYGENIRTFSKNKGWFTKMRIKKIIRRELSPDDYAAYSARLVNALLNIGEDLKDDEVVTLVEAANV
;
A
#
# COMPACT_ATOMS: atom_id res chain seq x y z
N MET A 1 -9.39 -20.35 6.01
CA MET A 1 -8.86 -19.03 5.58
C MET A 1 -8.65 -18.20 6.83
N SER A 2 -7.40 -17.97 7.23
CA SER A 2 -7.08 -17.04 8.32
C SER A 2 -7.56 -15.66 7.94
N LYS A 3 -8.23 -14.96 8.86
CA LYS A 3 -8.48 -13.52 8.69
C LYS A 3 -7.12 -12.83 8.57
N PRO A 4 -6.95 -11.86 7.65
CA PRO A 4 -5.76 -11.02 7.64
C PRO A 4 -5.50 -10.43 9.03
N ASP A 5 -4.24 -10.26 9.41
CA ASP A 5 -3.89 -9.66 10.70
C ASP A 5 -4.23 -8.16 10.69
N ASP A 6 -5.46 -7.84 11.10
CA ASP A 6 -6.01 -6.48 11.18
C ASP A 6 -5.12 -5.54 11.99
N LYS A 7 -4.41 -6.05 13.00
CA LYS A 7 -3.50 -5.25 13.82
C LYS A 7 -2.31 -4.81 12.97
N LYS A 8 -1.74 -5.74 12.21
CA LYS A 8 -0.58 -5.47 11.37
C LYS A 8 -0.90 -4.54 10.19
N LEU A 9 -2.09 -4.69 9.59
CA LEU A 9 -2.58 -3.74 8.57
C LEU A 9 -2.69 -2.31 9.14
N LYS A 10 -3.21 -2.17 10.37
CA LYS A 10 -3.26 -0.87 11.05
C LYS A 10 -1.86 -0.32 11.33
N GLU A 11 -0.92 -1.16 11.76
CA GLU A 11 0.46 -0.74 12.02
C GLU A 11 1.15 -0.24 10.73
N ILE A 12 0.97 -0.93 9.60
CA ILE A 12 1.51 -0.51 8.30
C ILE A 12 0.88 0.83 7.88
N ALA A 13 -0.45 0.97 7.99
CA ALA A 13 -1.13 2.22 7.68
C ALA A 13 -0.64 3.39 8.55
N GLN A 14 -0.45 3.15 9.85
CA GLN A 14 0.10 4.15 10.78
C GLN A 14 1.56 4.50 10.46
N LYS A 15 2.38 3.56 9.97
CA LYS A 15 3.73 3.89 9.48
C LYS A 15 3.66 4.86 8.32
N VAL A 16 2.76 4.64 7.35
CA VAL A 16 2.59 5.55 6.20
C VAL A 16 2.12 6.94 6.65
N ILE A 17 1.15 7.02 7.56
CA ILE A 17 0.65 8.32 8.08
C ILE A 17 1.75 9.08 8.82
N ARG A 18 2.55 8.38 9.64
CA ARG A 18 3.70 8.96 10.36
C ARG A 18 4.79 9.43 9.40
N GLU A 19 5.16 8.60 8.44
CA GLU A 19 6.16 8.94 7.40
C GLU A 19 5.71 10.14 6.56
N ALA A 20 4.41 10.24 6.28
CA ALA A 20 3.84 11.40 5.61
C ALA A 20 3.88 12.67 6.49
N GLY A 21 4.16 12.56 7.79
CA GLY A 21 4.14 13.64 8.78
C GLY A 21 2.72 14.14 9.08
N LEU A 22 1.74 13.24 9.06
CA LEU A 22 0.32 13.55 9.27
C LEU A 22 -0.23 12.98 10.58
N ALA A 23 0.64 12.42 11.44
CA ALA A 23 0.19 11.76 12.67
C ALA A 23 -0.52 12.70 13.66
N ASP A 24 -0.11 13.98 13.69
CA ASP A 24 -0.67 15.00 14.58
C ASP A 24 -1.76 15.85 13.91
N ASP A 25 -2.08 15.58 12.64
CA ASP A 25 -3.18 16.25 11.95
C ASP A 25 -4.50 15.62 12.44
N GLU A 26 -5.41 16.44 12.99
CA GLU A 26 -6.69 15.97 13.54
C GLU A 26 -7.49 15.14 12.52
N ARG A 27 -7.32 15.40 11.22
CA ARG A 27 -7.98 14.64 10.14
C ARG A 27 -7.43 13.20 10.08
N PHE A 28 -6.14 13.03 10.35
CA PHE A 28 -5.41 11.76 10.21
C PHE A 28 -5.17 11.01 11.53
N GLY A 29 -5.46 11.63 12.68
CA GLY A 29 -5.49 10.97 14.00
C GLY A 29 -6.72 10.09 14.23
N SER A 30 -7.71 10.12 13.32
CA SER A 30 -8.97 9.39 13.45
C SER A 30 -8.88 7.92 12.96
N VAL A 31 -9.74 7.06 13.52
CA VAL A 31 -9.91 5.66 13.03
C VAL A 31 -10.28 5.63 11.55
N ILE A 32 -11.05 6.62 11.08
CA ILE A 32 -11.48 6.75 9.69
C ILE A 32 -10.27 6.91 8.77
N ALA A 33 -9.29 7.73 9.14
CA ALA A 33 -8.08 7.92 8.34
C ALA A 33 -7.20 6.68 8.24
N ILE A 34 -7.12 5.88 9.32
CA ILE A 34 -6.43 4.60 9.30
C ILE A 34 -7.10 3.63 8.33
N LEU A 35 -8.43 3.53 8.38
CA LEU A 35 -9.20 2.66 7.46
C LEU A 35 -9.05 3.11 6.00
N MET A 36 -9.10 4.41 5.75
CA MET A 36 -8.85 4.99 4.43
C MET A 36 -7.44 4.66 3.93
N MET A 37 -6.42 4.78 4.79
CA MET A 37 -5.05 4.43 4.41
C MET A 37 -4.90 2.94 4.09
N ILE A 38 -5.54 2.06 4.86
CA ILE A 38 -5.60 0.62 4.56
C ILE A 38 -6.25 0.41 3.18
N SER A 39 -7.38 1.06 2.89
CA SER A 39 -8.06 1.00 1.57
C SER A 39 -7.12 1.38 0.42
N ILE A 40 -6.39 2.49 0.55
CA ILE A 40 -5.41 2.95 -0.44
C ILE A 40 -4.32 1.89 -0.65
N ILE A 41 -3.71 1.41 0.44
CA ILE A 41 -2.61 0.43 0.39
C ILE A 41 -3.09 -0.85 -0.31
N LEU A 42 -4.21 -1.43 0.14
CA LEU A 42 -4.73 -2.67 -0.44
C LEU A 42 -5.10 -2.50 -1.92
N THR A 43 -5.63 -1.34 -2.31
CA THR A 43 -5.92 -1.04 -3.71
C THR A 43 -4.64 -0.97 -4.56
N VAL A 44 -3.55 -0.39 -4.03
CA VAL A 44 -2.24 -0.39 -4.71
C VAL A 44 -1.73 -1.82 -4.90
N ILE A 45 -1.83 -2.65 -3.87
CA ILE A 45 -1.39 -4.06 -3.93
C ILE A 45 -2.21 -4.85 -4.95
N ARG A 46 -3.54 -4.70 -4.96
CA ARG A 46 -4.43 -5.34 -5.96
C ARG A 46 -4.06 -4.96 -7.39
N VAL A 47 -3.75 -3.69 -7.64
CA VAL A 47 -3.30 -3.24 -8.97
C VAL A 47 -1.99 -3.93 -9.36
N LEU A 48 -1.03 -4.04 -8.43
CA LEU A 48 0.24 -4.73 -8.68
C LEU A 48 0.03 -6.23 -8.93
N GLN A 49 -0.91 -6.86 -8.22
CA GLN A 49 -1.32 -8.25 -8.42
C GLN A 49 -1.90 -8.47 -9.81
N GLU A 50 -2.84 -7.62 -10.24
CA GLU A 50 -3.49 -7.74 -11.55
C GLU A 50 -2.51 -7.46 -12.70
N CYS A 51 -1.55 -6.53 -12.53
CA CYS A 51 -0.50 -6.28 -13.51
C CYS A 51 0.45 -7.49 -13.71
N ASN A 52 0.63 -8.34 -12.70
CA ASN A 52 1.54 -9.49 -12.74
C ASN A 52 0.82 -10.84 -12.87
N LYS A 53 -0.50 -10.83 -13.08
CA LYS A 53 -1.36 -12.03 -13.10
C LYS A 53 -0.87 -13.12 -14.04
N THR A 54 -0.37 -12.76 -15.22
CA THR A 54 0.13 -13.72 -16.23
C THR A 54 1.43 -14.40 -15.82
N LYS A 55 2.30 -13.69 -15.07
CA LYS A 55 3.57 -14.26 -14.57
C LYS A 55 3.34 -15.14 -13.34
N ILE A 56 2.29 -14.85 -12.58
CA ILE A 56 2.02 -15.45 -11.28
C ILE A 56 1.02 -16.61 -11.35
N SER A 57 0.16 -16.63 -12.38
CA SER A 57 -0.76 -17.75 -12.65
C SER A 57 -0.06 -19.08 -12.94
N GLN A 58 1.24 -19.04 -13.24
CA GLN A 58 2.07 -20.23 -13.50
C GLN A 58 2.75 -20.78 -12.24
N LEU A 59 2.64 -20.09 -11.09
CA LEU A 59 3.30 -20.50 -9.84
C LEU A 59 2.34 -21.32 -8.99
N SER A 60 2.74 -22.54 -8.68
CA SER A 60 1.97 -23.48 -7.86
C SER A 60 2.10 -23.22 -6.35
N ASN A 61 3.17 -22.55 -5.90
CA ASN A 61 3.46 -22.35 -4.48
C ASN A 61 3.10 -20.94 -3.98
N ALA A 62 2.48 -20.84 -2.80
CA ALA A 62 2.19 -19.58 -2.14
C ALA A 62 3.45 -18.79 -1.74
N GLN A 63 4.50 -19.45 -1.25
CA GLN A 63 5.74 -18.77 -0.87
C GLN A 63 6.39 -18.04 -2.06
N ASP A 64 6.46 -18.67 -3.22
CA ASP A 64 7.07 -18.07 -4.42
C ASP A 64 6.29 -16.83 -4.89
N ARG A 65 4.96 -16.86 -4.73
CA ARG A 65 4.11 -15.70 -5.02
C ARG A 65 4.40 -14.54 -4.08
N PHE A 66 4.54 -14.80 -2.79
CA PHE A 66 4.89 -13.75 -1.82
C PHE A 66 6.26 -13.15 -2.08
N ALA A 67 7.26 -13.97 -2.41
CA ALA A 67 8.60 -13.50 -2.76
C ALA A 67 8.57 -12.56 -3.97
N ILE A 68 7.89 -12.95 -5.06
CA ILE A 68 7.77 -12.13 -6.27
C ILE A 68 6.97 -10.85 -6.02
N TYR A 69 5.88 -10.92 -5.24
CA TYR A 69 5.15 -9.70 -4.88
C TYR A 69 6.01 -8.77 -4.02
N GLY A 70 6.75 -9.30 -3.05
CA GLY A 70 7.68 -8.51 -2.23
C GLY A 70 8.75 -7.82 -3.07
N GLU A 71 9.42 -8.56 -3.95
CA GLU A 71 10.42 -8.01 -4.86
C GLU A 71 9.83 -6.93 -5.78
N ASN A 72 8.65 -7.17 -6.36
CA ASN A 72 7.98 -6.18 -7.21
C ASN A 72 7.62 -4.92 -6.42
N ILE A 73 7.03 -5.04 -5.24
CA ILE A 73 6.66 -3.90 -4.40
C ILE A 73 7.91 -3.07 -4.11
N ARG A 74 8.98 -3.69 -3.62
CA ARG A 74 10.25 -3.01 -3.31
C ARG A 74 10.86 -2.36 -4.56
N THR A 75 10.83 -3.03 -5.70
CA THR A 75 11.38 -2.52 -6.97
C THR A 75 10.60 -1.31 -7.47
N PHE A 76 9.27 -1.38 -7.53
CA PHE A 76 8.44 -0.24 -7.96
C PHE A 76 8.53 0.94 -6.99
N SER A 77 8.63 0.63 -5.70
CA SER A 77 8.85 1.62 -4.63
C SER A 77 10.18 2.32 -4.76
N LYS A 78 11.29 1.58 -4.90
CA LYS A 78 12.64 2.11 -5.05
C LYS A 78 12.81 2.93 -6.34
N ASN A 79 12.28 2.44 -7.45
CA ASN A 79 12.41 3.11 -8.74
C ASN A 79 11.61 4.42 -8.80
N LYS A 80 10.58 4.60 -7.95
CA LYS A 80 9.76 5.82 -7.85
C LYS A 80 9.27 6.34 -9.21
N GLY A 81 9.01 5.41 -10.14
CA GLY A 81 8.72 5.71 -11.53
C GLY A 81 7.46 6.55 -11.70
N TRP A 82 7.42 7.36 -12.76
CA TRP A 82 6.29 8.26 -13.00
C TRP A 82 4.95 7.51 -13.11
N PHE A 83 4.92 6.35 -13.77
CA PHE A 83 3.71 5.54 -13.88
C PHE A 83 3.24 5.03 -12.50
N THR A 84 4.15 4.55 -11.66
CA THR A 84 3.84 4.12 -10.28
C THR A 84 3.25 5.28 -9.47
N LYS A 85 3.92 6.43 -9.47
CA LYS A 85 3.43 7.65 -8.80
C LYS A 85 2.06 8.07 -9.33
N MET A 86 1.85 8.04 -10.64
CA MET A 86 0.59 8.41 -11.27
C MET A 86 -0.56 7.46 -10.87
N ARG A 87 -0.29 6.15 -10.81
CA ARG A 87 -1.26 5.15 -10.36
C ARG A 87 -1.63 5.34 -8.88
N ILE A 88 -0.65 5.51 -8.01
CA ILE A 88 -0.88 5.78 -6.58
C ILE A 88 -1.68 7.07 -6.40
N LYS A 89 -1.32 8.17 -7.08
CA LYS A 89 -2.07 9.43 -7.07
C LYS A 89 -3.54 9.24 -7.48
N LYS A 90 -3.79 8.44 -8.51
CA LYS A 90 -5.16 8.16 -8.97
C LYS A 90 -5.98 7.42 -7.91
N ILE A 91 -5.36 6.52 -7.14
CA ILE A 91 -6.02 5.82 -6.03
C ILE A 91 -6.30 6.79 -4.89
N ILE A 92 -5.30 7.54 -4.44
CA ILE A 92 -5.47 8.54 -3.36
C ILE A 92 -6.58 9.54 -3.68
N ARG A 93 -6.69 9.99 -4.94
CA ARG A 93 -7.75 10.92 -5.38
C ARG A 93 -9.17 10.38 -5.23
N ARG A 94 -9.35 9.06 -5.21
CA ARG A 94 -10.68 8.45 -5.04
C ARG A 94 -11.11 8.41 -3.58
N GLU A 95 -10.15 8.38 -2.67
CA GLU A 95 -10.37 8.18 -1.24
C GLU A 95 -10.37 9.52 -0.47
N LEU A 96 -9.65 10.53 -0.95
CA LEU A 96 -9.58 11.86 -0.34
C LEU A 96 -10.57 12.85 -0.95
N SER A 97 -10.99 13.83 -0.15
CA SER A 97 -11.65 15.03 -0.65
C SER A 97 -10.71 15.82 -1.59
N PRO A 98 -11.23 16.68 -2.48
CA PRO A 98 -10.40 17.50 -3.36
C PRO A 98 -9.37 18.36 -2.61
N ASP A 99 -9.75 18.93 -1.46
CA ASP A 99 -8.90 19.78 -0.64
C ASP A 99 -7.79 18.97 0.04
N ASP A 100 -8.13 17.83 0.64
CA ASP A 100 -7.15 16.94 1.26
C ASP A 100 -6.20 16.36 0.20
N TYR A 101 -6.70 16.03 -0.98
CA TYR A 101 -5.87 15.57 -2.08
C TYR A 101 -4.85 16.64 -2.47
N ALA A 102 -5.28 17.90 -2.61
CA ALA A 102 -4.40 19.01 -2.95
C ALA A 102 -3.32 19.23 -1.87
N ALA A 103 -3.69 19.14 -0.60
CA ALA A 103 -2.79 19.37 0.53
C ALA A 103 -1.79 18.21 0.76
N TYR A 104 -2.25 16.96 0.64
CA TYR A 104 -1.51 15.83 1.22
C TYR A 104 -1.03 14.78 0.21
N SER A 105 -1.55 14.77 -1.03
CA SER A 105 -1.28 13.69 -1.99
C SER A 105 0.21 13.46 -2.28
N ALA A 106 1.01 14.52 -2.40
CA ALA A 106 2.43 14.38 -2.65
C ALA A 106 3.17 13.69 -1.50
N ARG A 107 2.84 14.07 -0.25
CA ARG A 107 3.42 13.49 0.98
C ARG A 107 3.03 12.02 1.11
N LEU A 108 1.75 11.72 0.89
CA LEU A 108 1.22 10.35 0.93
C LEU A 108 1.84 9.43 -0.13
N VAL A 109 1.99 9.91 -1.37
CA VAL A 109 2.65 9.13 -2.43
C VAL A 109 4.09 8.79 -2.04
N ASN A 110 4.83 9.77 -1.53
CA ASN A 110 6.22 9.55 -1.13
C ASN A 110 6.30 8.59 0.06
N ALA A 111 5.44 8.75 1.06
CA ALA A 111 5.38 7.85 2.20
C ALA A 111 5.05 6.41 1.81
N LEU A 112 4.07 6.21 0.92
CA LEU A 112 3.73 4.88 0.39
C LEU A 112 4.91 4.22 -0.33
N LEU A 113 5.65 5.00 -1.12
CA LEU A 113 6.81 4.48 -1.85
C LEU A 113 7.98 4.18 -0.89
N ASN A 114 8.28 5.07 0.07
CA ASN A 114 9.33 4.85 1.07
C ASN A 114 9.01 3.60 1.90
N ILE A 115 7.82 3.53 2.49
CA ILE A 115 7.41 2.36 3.27
C ILE A 115 7.41 1.09 2.42
N GLY A 116 6.96 1.16 1.16
CA GLY A 116 6.96 0.00 0.27
C GLY A 116 8.37 -0.50 -0.09
N GLU A 117 9.39 0.37 -0.09
CA GLU A 117 10.79 -0.02 -0.27
C GLU A 117 11.31 -0.81 0.95
N ASP A 118 10.88 -0.41 2.15
CA ASP A 118 11.34 -0.94 3.43
C ASP A 118 10.43 -2.02 4.05
N LEU A 119 9.41 -2.49 3.32
CA LEU A 119 8.48 -3.51 3.81
C LEU A 119 9.22 -4.81 4.16
N LYS A 120 8.95 -5.33 5.35
CA LYS A 120 9.43 -6.65 5.77
C LYS A 120 8.62 -7.78 5.12
N ASP A 121 9.22 -8.96 5.00
CA ASP A 121 8.58 -10.10 4.31
C ASP A 121 7.24 -10.49 4.96
N ASP A 122 7.16 -10.44 6.28
CA ASP A 122 5.95 -10.72 7.04
C ASP A 122 4.85 -9.65 6.87
N GLU A 123 5.23 -8.41 6.57
CA GLU A 123 4.29 -7.33 6.18
C GLU A 123 3.81 -7.52 4.74
N VAL A 124 4.71 -7.92 3.83
CA VAL A 124 4.34 -8.26 2.44
C VAL A 124 3.31 -9.38 2.41
N VAL A 125 3.52 -10.47 3.15
CA VAL A 125 2.57 -11.59 3.24
C VAL A 125 1.21 -11.07 3.69
N THR A 126 1.18 -10.27 4.75
CA THR A 126 -0.06 -9.69 5.30
C THR A 126 -0.82 -8.87 4.25
N LEU A 127 -0.11 -8.00 3.52
CA LEU A 127 -0.71 -7.12 2.50
C LEU A 127 -1.24 -7.91 1.30
N VAL A 128 -0.48 -8.90 0.82
CA VAL A 128 -0.86 -9.73 -0.33
C VAL A 128 -2.06 -10.61 -0.01
N GLU A 129 -2.10 -11.21 1.18
CA GLU A 129 -3.25 -12.01 1.64
C GLU A 129 -4.49 -11.14 1.82
N ALA A 130 -4.37 -9.97 2.46
CA ALA A 130 -5.47 -9.04 2.66
C ALA A 130 -6.05 -8.48 1.34
N ALA A 131 -5.20 -8.32 0.32
CA ALA A 131 -5.62 -7.86 -1.00
C ALA A 131 -6.36 -8.92 -1.82
N ASN A 132 -6.13 -10.21 -1.54
CA ASN A 132 -6.72 -11.37 -2.23
C ASN A 132 -8.10 -11.80 -1.68
N VAL A 133 -8.72 -10.99 -0.83
CA VAL A 133 -10.11 -11.17 -0.36
C VAL A 133 -11.10 -10.67 -1.39
#